data_AF-A0A2D8EMU3-F1
#
_entry.id   AF-A0A2D8EMU3-F1
#
_cell.length_a   1.000
_cell.length_b   1.000
_cell.length_c   1.000
_cell.angle_alpha   90.00
_cell.angle_beta   90.00
_cell.angle_gamma   90.00
#
_symmetry.space_group_name_H-M   'P 1'
#
loop_
_entity.id
_entity.type
_entity.pdbx_description
1 polymer ?
#
loop_
_entity_poly.entity_id
_entity_poly.type
_entity_poly.pdbx_seq_one_letter_code
_entity_poly.pdbx_strand_id
1 'polypeptide(L)' 'MPRKAKKKSKSRVNEAGNYTKPSMRKRLFQRIKAGSKGGKPGQWSARKAQLLASEYKKKGGGYK' A
#
# COMPACT_ATOMS: atom_id res chain seq x y z
N MET A 1 17.28 21.87 -32.51
CA MET A 1 16.06 22.19 -31.74
C MET A 1 16.04 21.39 -30.44
N PRO A 2 15.94 22.01 -29.25
CA PRO A 2 15.92 21.27 -27.99
C PRO A 2 14.55 20.61 -27.78
N ARG A 3 14.54 19.29 -27.53
CA ARG A 3 13.33 18.52 -27.23
C ARG A 3 12.81 18.89 -25.84
N LYS A 4 11.58 19.40 -25.73
CA LYS A 4 10.88 19.68 -24.45
C LYS A 4 10.84 18.41 -23.58
N ALA A 5 11.37 18.49 -22.36
CA ALA A 5 11.28 17.41 -21.37
C ALA A 5 9.82 17.15 -20.97
N LYS A 6 9.37 15.89 -21.03
CA LYS A 6 8.03 15.48 -20.58
C LYS A 6 7.89 15.73 -19.07
N LYS A 7 6.86 16.47 -18.67
CA LYS A 7 6.52 16.70 -17.25
C LYS A 7 6.21 15.35 -16.59
N LYS A 8 6.88 15.04 -15.47
CA LYS A 8 6.62 13.81 -14.68
C LYS A 8 5.17 13.83 -14.19
N SER A 9 4.41 12.77 -14.44
CA SER A 9 3.05 12.63 -13.92
C SER A 9 3.10 12.57 -12.39
N LYS A 10 2.11 13.19 -11.74
CA LYS A 10 1.98 13.16 -10.27
C LYS A 10 1.80 11.70 -9.82
N SER A 11 2.54 11.32 -8.79
CA SER A 11 2.53 9.99 -8.19
C SER A 11 1.16 9.70 -7.54
N ARG A 12 0.41 8.71 -8.06
CA ARG A 12 -0.95 8.35 -7.59
C ARG A 12 -0.99 7.27 -6.51
N VAL A 13 0.17 6.83 -6.01
CA VAL A 13 0.28 5.70 -5.06
C VAL A 13 -0.50 5.87 -3.74
N ASN A 14 -0.92 7.10 -3.42
CA ASN A 14 -1.72 7.41 -2.22
C ASN A 14 -3.07 8.09 -2.52
N GLU A 15 -3.56 8.07 -3.76
CA GLU A 15 -4.93 8.53 -4.01
C GLU A 15 -5.90 7.56 -3.34
N ALA A 16 -6.80 8.09 -2.50
CA ALA A 16 -7.79 7.30 -1.76
C ALA A 16 -8.73 6.47 -2.66
N GLY A 17 -8.70 6.70 -3.99
CA GLY A 17 -9.39 5.91 -5.00
C GLY A 17 -8.66 4.64 -5.47
N ASN A 18 -7.40 4.42 -5.09
CA ASN A 18 -6.59 3.31 -5.61
C ASN A 18 -6.89 1.95 -4.98
N TYR A 19 -7.78 1.89 -3.98
CA TYR A 19 -8.11 0.65 -3.25
C TYR A 19 -9.60 0.37 -3.34
N THR A 20 -9.98 -0.82 -3.78
CA THR A 20 -11.40 -1.20 -3.88
C THR A 20 -12.07 -1.45 -2.52
N LYS A 21 -11.30 -1.74 -1.47
CA LYS A 21 -11.79 -2.06 -0.12
C LYS A 21 -10.97 -1.34 0.97
N PRO A 22 -11.09 0.00 1.09
CA PRO A 22 -10.26 0.80 1.99
C PRO A 22 -10.41 0.40 3.47
N SER A 23 -11.63 0.07 3.92
CA SER A 23 -11.90 -0.36 5.32
C SER A 23 -11.20 -1.68 5.67
N MET A 24 -11.19 -2.64 4.73
CA MET A 24 -10.49 -3.91 4.90
C MET A 24 -8.97 -3.70 4.95
N ARG A 25 -8.43 -2.85 4.07
CA ARG A 25 -7.01 -2.49 4.10
C ARG A 25 -6.62 -1.88 5.45
N LYS A 26 -7.44 -0.97 5.99
CA LYS A 26 -7.18 -0.34 7.30
C LYS A 26 -7.14 -1.39 8.42
N ARG A 27 -8.08 -2.35 8.43
CA ARG A 27 -8.10 -3.45 9.41
C ARG A 27 -6.86 -4.34 9.31
N LEU A 28 -6.47 -4.72 8.09
CA LEU A 28 -5.26 -5.51 7.84
C LEU A 28 -3.98 -4.75 8.24
N PHE A 29 -3.90 -3.47 7.92
CA PHE A 29 -2.77 -2.62 8.26
C PHE A 29 -2.53 -2.57 9.77
N GLN A 30 -3.59 -2.33 10.56
CA GLN A 30 -3.45 -2.29 12.02
C GLN A 30 -3.06 -3.65 12.60
N ARG A 31 -3.63 -4.74 12.10
CA ARG A 31 -3.28 -6.11 12.53
C ARG A 31 -1.81 -6.44 12.22
N ILE A 32 -1.33 -6.11 11.02
CA ILE A 32 0.06 -6.37 10.59
C ILE A 32 1.03 -5.44 11.33
N LYS A 33 0.65 -4.18 11.56
CA LYS A 33 1.45 -3.25 12.35
C LYS A 33 1.62 -3.76 13.78
N ALA A 34 0.55 -4.20 14.43
CA ALA A 34 0.59 -4.76 15.78
C ALA A 34 1.36 -6.10 15.86
N GLY A 35 1.36 -6.90 14.79
CA GLY A 35 2.09 -8.16 14.75
C GLY A 35 3.61 -8.01 14.70
N SER A 36 4.32 -9.08 15.09
CA SER A 36 5.78 -9.22 14.96
C SER A 36 6.23 -9.71 13.57
N LYS A 37 5.29 -10.08 12.70
CA LYS A 37 5.60 -10.59 11.36
C LYS A 37 6.02 -9.44 10.44
N GLY A 38 7.23 -9.54 9.88
CA GLY A 38 7.80 -8.51 9.01
C GLY A 38 8.49 -7.36 9.76
N GLY A 39 8.68 -7.42 11.07
CA GLY A 39 9.43 -6.43 11.84
C GLY A 39 8.92 -6.31 13.27
N LYS A 40 9.48 -5.37 14.04
CA LYS A 40 9.06 -5.17 15.44
C LYS A 40 7.56 -4.80 15.53
N PRO A 41 6.82 -5.34 16.52
CA PRO A 41 5.45 -4.91 16.82
C PRO A 41 5.33 -3.39 16.92
N GLY A 42 4.22 -2.83 16.44
CA GLY A 42 3.95 -1.39 16.43
C GLY A 42 4.65 -0.58 15.33
N GLN A 43 5.74 -1.08 14.76
CA GLN A 43 6.48 -0.39 13.70
C GLN A 43 5.99 -0.75 12.29
N TRP A 44 6.18 0.19 11.37
CA TRP A 44 5.90 -0.02 9.94
C TRP A 44 7.20 -0.18 9.16
N SER A 45 7.34 -1.31 8.46
CA SER A 45 8.54 -1.70 7.72
C SER A 45 8.18 -2.10 6.28
N ALA A 46 9.19 -2.20 5.40
CA ALA A 46 9.01 -2.65 4.03
C ALA A 46 8.39 -4.06 3.94
N ARG A 47 8.83 -5.01 4.79
CA ARG A 47 8.26 -6.37 4.82
C ARG A 47 6.80 -6.38 5.27
N LYS A 48 6.41 -5.51 6.20
CA LYS A 48 5.00 -5.34 6.61
C LYS A 48 4.13 -4.77 5.49
N ALA A 49 4.66 -3.85 4.68
CA ALA A 49 3.96 -3.34 3.51
C ALA A 49 3.74 -4.44 2.45
N GLN A 50 4.74 -5.28 2.19
CA GLN A 50 4.61 -6.44 1.30
C GLN A 50 3.56 -7.43 1.82
N LEU A 51 3.59 -7.75 3.13
CA LEU A 51 2.58 -8.59 3.77
C LEU A 51 1.17 -8.02 3.61
N LEU A 52 1.00 -6.71 3.83
CA LEU A 52 -0.28 -6.04 3.64
C LEU A 52 -0.76 -6.18 2.20
N ALA A 53 0.09 -5.96 1.21
CA ALA A 53 -0.28 -6.08 -0.19
C ALA A 53 -0.73 -7.51 -0.54
N SER A 54 0.01 -8.52 -0.07
CA SER A 54 -0.33 -9.92 -0.27
C SER A 54 -1.64 -10.31 0.43
N GLU A 55 -1.82 -9.95 1.70
CA GLU A 55 -3.06 -10.25 2.44
C GLU A 55 -4.26 -9.50 1.88
N TYR A 56 -4.07 -8.24 1.50
CA TYR A 56 -5.12 -7.44 0.91
C TYR A 56 -5.60 -8.07 -0.40
N LYS A 57 -4.68 -8.50 -1.28
CA LYS A 57 -5.02 -9.24 -2.51
C LYS A 57 -5.71 -10.57 -2.20
N LYS A 58 -5.19 -11.35 -1.24
CA LYS A 58 -5.78 -12.64 -0.83
C LYS A 58 -7.21 -12.51 -0.29
N LYS A 59 -7.53 -11.43 0.41
CA LYS A 59 -8.89 -11.14 0.90
C LYS A 59 -9.79 -10.47 -0.17
N GLY A 60 -9.39 -10.52 -1.43
CA GLY A 60 -10.16 -9.95 -2.55
C GLY A 60 -10.13 -8.42 -2.59
N GLY A 61 -9.08 -7.80 -2.05
CA GLY A 61 -8.79 -6.39 -2.16
C GLY A 61 -8.09 -6.11 -3.49
N GLY A 62 -8.69 -5.23 -4.29
CA GLY A 62 -8.17 -4.80 -5.58
C GLY A 62 -7.52 -3.43 -5.50
N TYR A 63 -6.75 -3.13 -6.54
CA TYR A 63 -6.20 -1.81 -6.80
C TYR A 63 -6.88 -1.23 -8.04
N LYS A 64 -7.13 0.08 -8.06
CA LYS A 64 -7.64 0.82 -9.22
C LYS A 64 -6.51 1.58 -9.91
#